data_AF-A0A924R151-F1
#
_entry.id   AF-A0A924R151-F1
#
_cell.length_a   1.000
_cell.length_b   1.000
_cell.length_c   1.000
_cell.angle_alpha   90.00
_cell.angle_beta   90.00
_cell.angle_gamma   90.00
#
_symmetry.space_group_name_H-M   'P 1'
#
loop_
_entity.id
_entity.type
_entity.pdbx_description
1 polymer ?
#
loop_
_entity_poly.entity_id
_entity_poly.type
_entity_poly.pdbx_seq_one_letter_code
_entity_poly.pdbx_strand_id
1 'polypeptide(L)'
;MSEFLAVLPQYLIPKQALTAFGGLVAGARGGNWTTGLIKWFINKYKVNMAEAVHSDPAAYATFNEFFTRALKPGARPLAAAPWICPVDGSISQYGHIEKDQIFQAKGHYYSTTALVGGDKALAAQFEDGEFATIYLSPKDYHRIHIPCAGALRRMIYVPGDLFSVNPATARGVPGLFARNERVVCVFDS
;
A
#
# COMPACT_ATOMS: atom_id res chain seq x y z
N MET A 1 1.97 -23.68 15.33
CA MET A 1 3.26 -22.96 15.26
C MET A 1 2.94 -21.48 15.45
N SER A 2 3.45 -20.86 16.52
CA SER A 2 3.03 -19.51 16.94
C SER A 2 3.20 -18.49 15.80
N GLU A 3 2.17 -17.70 15.48
CA GLU A 3 2.26 -16.63 14.47
C GLU A 3 3.39 -15.64 14.80
N PHE A 4 3.80 -15.56 16.06
CA PHE A 4 5.00 -14.85 16.52
C PHE A 4 6.29 -15.34 15.83
N LEU A 5 6.48 -16.65 15.68
CA LEU A 5 7.67 -17.21 15.02
C LEU A 5 7.70 -16.86 13.52
N ALA A 6 6.53 -16.76 12.88
CA ALA A 6 6.42 -16.39 11.48
C ALA A 6 6.78 -14.91 11.23
N VAL A 7 6.61 -14.04 12.23
CA VAL A 7 6.96 -12.62 12.14
C VAL A 7 8.32 -12.28 12.73
N LEU A 8 8.94 -13.17 13.50
CA LEU A 8 10.26 -12.94 14.13
C LEU A 8 11.34 -12.43 13.15
N PRO A 9 11.48 -12.95 11.91
CA PRO A 9 12.43 -12.41 10.95
C PRO A 9 12.20 -10.93 10.66
N GLN A 10 10.93 -10.47 10.63
CA GLN A 10 10.61 -9.06 10.38
C GLN A 10 11.15 -8.15 11.48
N TYR A 11 11.33 -8.63 12.71
CA TYR A 11 11.91 -7.85 13.80
C TYR A 11 13.43 -7.77 13.71
N LEU A 12 14.10 -8.80 13.20
CA LEU A 12 15.56 -8.88 13.12
C LEU A 12 16.15 -8.27 11.84
N ILE A 13 15.40 -8.27 10.75
CA ILE A 13 15.88 -7.77 9.46
C ILE A 13 16.11 -6.24 9.53
N PRO A 14 17.27 -5.73 9.03
CA PRO A 14 17.56 -4.30 8.92
C PRO A 14 16.76 -3.69 7.77
N LYS A 15 15.45 -3.50 8.01
CA LYS A 15 14.46 -3.10 7.00
C LYS A 15 14.84 -1.80 6.28
N GLN A 16 15.32 -0.78 6.99
CA GLN A 16 15.75 0.48 6.39
C GLN A 16 16.91 0.31 5.40
N ALA A 17 17.91 -0.50 5.74
CA ALA A 17 19.04 -0.78 4.84
C ALA A 17 18.58 -1.54 3.59
N LEU A 18 17.67 -2.51 3.74
CA LEU A 18 17.07 -3.22 2.60
C LEU A 18 16.24 -2.30 1.71
N THR A 19 15.43 -1.41 2.30
CA THR A 19 14.65 -0.44 1.53
C THR A 19 15.55 0.54 0.79
N ALA A 20 16.60 1.06 1.43
CA ALA A 20 17.57 1.94 0.77
C ALA A 20 18.27 1.22 -0.39
N PHE A 21 18.75 -0.01 -0.17
CA PHE A 21 19.35 -0.83 -1.22
C PHE A 21 18.37 -1.13 -2.35
N GLY A 22 17.14 -1.52 -2.01
CA GLY A 22 16.05 -1.76 -2.97
C GLY A 22 15.75 -0.52 -3.81
N GLY A 23 15.73 0.68 -3.20
CA GLY A 23 15.55 1.95 -3.90
C GLY A 23 16.68 2.24 -4.88
N LEU A 24 17.94 2.01 -4.50
CA LEU A 24 19.11 2.16 -5.38
C LEU A 24 19.02 1.20 -6.57
N VAL A 25 18.73 -0.08 -6.32
CA VAL A 25 18.54 -1.09 -7.36
C VAL A 25 17.39 -0.71 -8.29
N ALA A 26 16.25 -0.31 -7.71
CA ALA A 26 15.05 -0.06 -8.48
C ALA A 26 15.11 1.23 -9.31
N GLY A 27 15.92 2.22 -8.87
CA GLY A 27 16.20 3.45 -9.60
C GLY A 27 17.35 3.35 -10.61
N ALA A 28 18.11 2.25 -10.61
CA ALA A 28 19.25 2.09 -11.51
C ALA A 28 18.80 1.88 -12.98
N ARG A 29 19.47 2.59 -13.89
CA ARG A 29 19.31 2.47 -15.35
C ARG A 29 20.29 1.44 -15.92
N GLY A 30 20.12 0.18 -15.55
CA GLY A 30 21.02 -0.94 -15.89
C GLY A 30 20.76 -1.62 -17.25
N GLY A 31 19.90 -1.06 -18.11
CA GLY A 31 19.60 -1.60 -19.44
C GLY A 31 19.12 -3.06 -19.40
N ASN A 32 19.89 -3.98 -20.00
CA ASN A 32 19.56 -5.41 -20.04
C ASN A 32 19.42 -6.04 -18.66
N TRP A 33 20.17 -5.57 -17.66
CA TRP A 33 20.04 -6.06 -16.29
C TRP A 33 18.69 -5.69 -15.67
N THR A 34 18.30 -4.42 -15.78
CA THR A 34 16.98 -3.93 -15.33
C THR A 34 15.86 -4.68 -16.07
N THR A 35 15.99 -4.85 -17.38
CA THR A 35 15.03 -5.61 -18.19
C THR A 35 14.91 -7.07 -17.72
N GLY A 36 16.03 -7.71 -17.39
CA GLY A 36 16.07 -9.06 -16.84
C GLY A 36 15.36 -9.16 -15.49
N LEU A 37 15.60 -8.20 -14.59
CA LEU A 37 14.93 -8.11 -13.29
C LEU A 37 13.40 -7.93 -13.44
N ILE A 38 12.96 -7.06 -14.34
CA ILE A 38 11.53 -6.85 -14.63
C ILE A 38 10.91 -8.15 -15.16
N LYS A 39 11.54 -8.82 -16.13
CA LYS A 39 11.05 -10.10 -16.68
C LYS A 39 10.93 -11.17 -15.61
N TRP A 40 11.93 -11.30 -14.73
CA TRP A 40 11.86 -12.19 -13.57
C TRP A 40 10.66 -11.86 -12.68
N PHE A 41 10.45 -10.59 -12.36
CA PHE A 41 9.36 -10.14 -11.50
C PHE A 41 7.98 -10.44 -12.12
N ILE A 42 7.80 -10.14 -13.41
CA ILE A 42 6.58 -10.46 -14.16
C ILE A 42 6.27 -11.96 -14.06
N ASN A 43 7.27 -12.81 -14.29
CA ASN A 43 7.10 -14.27 -14.26
C ASN A 43 6.81 -14.81 -12.85
N LYS A 44 7.45 -14.22 -11.83
CA LYS A 44 7.29 -14.61 -10.43
C LYS A 44 5.91 -14.23 -9.88
N TYR A 45 5.47 -13.00 -10.12
CA TYR A 45 4.22 -12.46 -9.57
C TYR A 45 3.03 -12.54 -10.51
N LYS A 46 3.23 -13.01 -11.75
CA LYS A 46 2.20 -13.13 -12.80
C LYS A 46 1.55 -11.78 -13.11
N VAL A 47 2.39 -10.77 -13.32
CA VAL A 47 1.95 -9.41 -13.66
C VAL A 47 1.27 -9.40 -15.02
N ASN A 48 0.05 -8.86 -15.11
CA ASN A 48 -0.64 -8.72 -16.38
C ASN A 48 -0.09 -7.51 -17.17
N MET A 49 0.80 -7.77 -18.12
CA MET A 49 1.37 -6.73 -18.99
C MET A 49 0.45 -6.32 -20.15
N ALA A 50 -0.63 -7.06 -20.40
CA ALA A 50 -1.57 -6.73 -21.47
C ALA A 50 -2.36 -5.44 -21.16
N GLU A 51 -2.51 -5.09 -19.89
CA GLU A 51 -3.20 -3.88 -19.43
C GLU A 51 -2.28 -2.66 -19.34
N ALA A 52 -0.96 -2.84 -19.32
CA ALA A 52 0.00 -1.75 -19.23
C ALA A 52 0.07 -0.97 -20.56
N VAL A 53 0.27 0.35 -20.52
CA VAL A 53 0.49 1.18 -21.72
C VAL A 53 1.67 0.64 -22.53
N HIS A 54 2.77 0.33 -21.86
CA HIS A 54 3.94 -0.33 -22.44
C HIS A 54 3.97 -1.79 -21.99
N SER A 55 3.53 -2.70 -22.86
CA SER A 55 3.52 -4.14 -22.56
C SER A 55 4.91 -4.77 -22.61
N ASP A 56 5.86 -4.18 -23.35
CA ASP A 56 7.24 -4.66 -23.43
C ASP A 56 8.05 -4.26 -22.18
N PRO A 57 8.61 -5.22 -21.41
CA PRO A 57 9.51 -4.93 -20.29
C PRO A 57 10.72 -4.06 -20.64
N ALA A 58 11.22 -4.12 -21.88
CA ALA A 58 12.37 -3.34 -22.32
C ALA A 58 12.06 -1.84 -22.50
N ALA A 59 10.79 -1.44 -22.48
CA ALA A 59 10.37 -0.04 -22.57
C ALA A 59 10.65 0.76 -21.29
N TYR A 60 10.90 0.09 -20.16
CA TYR A 60 11.10 0.74 -18.87
C TYR A 60 12.60 0.90 -18.58
N ALA A 61 13.04 2.13 -18.32
CA ALA A 61 14.45 2.43 -18.06
C ALA A 61 14.90 1.97 -16.66
N THR A 62 13.95 1.89 -15.71
CA THR A 62 14.20 1.51 -14.31
C THR A 62 13.11 0.56 -13.82
N PHE A 63 13.39 -0.20 -12.76
CA PHE A 63 12.37 -1.05 -12.15
C PHE A 63 11.25 -0.23 -11.52
N ASN A 64 11.57 0.95 -10.94
CA ASN A 64 10.56 1.87 -10.38
C ASN A 64 9.55 2.36 -11.42
N GLU A 65 10.01 2.63 -12.65
CA GLU A 65 9.13 3.01 -13.76
C GLU A 65 8.17 1.87 -14.13
N PHE A 66 8.67 0.62 -14.16
CA PHE A 66 7.83 -0.57 -14.33
C PHE A 66 6.86 -0.79 -13.17
N PHE A 67 7.32 -0.62 -11.92
CA PHE A 67 6.50 -0.84 -10.74
C PHE A 67 5.33 0.15 -10.67
N THR A 68 5.59 1.39 -11.11
CA THR A 68 4.59 2.47 -11.23
C THR A 68 4.05 2.62 -12.66
N ARG A 69 4.07 1.56 -13.48
CA ARG A 69 3.59 1.55 -14.88
C ARG A 69 2.18 2.13 -15.02
N ALA A 70 1.93 2.87 -16.10
CA ALA A 70 0.58 3.31 -16.44
C ALA A 70 -0.25 2.17 -17.06
N LEU A 71 -1.56 2.18 -16.83
CA LEU A 71 -2.51 1.29 -17.51
C LEU A 71 -3.07 1.96 -18.77
N LYS A 72 -3.49 1.15 -19.73
CA LYS A 72 -4.15 1.60 -20.96
C LYS A 72 -5.42 2.39 -20.64
N PRO A 73 -5.72 3.47 -21.40
CA PRO A 73 -7.01 4.14 -21.31
C PRO A 73 -8.17 3.14 -21.44
N GLY A 74 -9.19 3.29 -20.60
CA GLY A 74 -10.34 2.38 -20.60
C GLY A 74 -10.13 1.03 -19.90
N ALA A 75 -8.92 0.70 -19.42
CA ALA A 75 -8.67 -0.54 -18.67
C ALA A 75 -9.42 -0.60 -17.32
N ARG A 76 -9.82 0.56 -16.79
CA ARG A 76 -10.58 0.72 -15.55
C ARG A 76 -11.73 1.71 -15.78
N PRO A 77 -12.85 1.28 -16.38
CA PRO A 77 -14.03 2.14 -16.50
C PRO A 77 -14.56 2.50 -15.10
N LEU A 78 -14.96 3.76 -14.91
CA LEU A 78 -15.49 4.22 -13.63
C LEU A 78 -16.93 3.74 -13.46
N ALA A 79 -17.26 3.21 -12.28
CA ALA A 79 -18.62 2.82 -11.94
C ALA A 79 -19.47 4.06 -11.60
N ALA A 80 -20.78 3.98 -11.90
CA ALA A 80 -21.75 4.97 -11.43
C ALA A 80 -22.09 4.69 -9.96
N ALA A 81 -21.21 5.10 -9.05
CA ALA A 81 -21.36 4.95 -7.61
C ALA A 81 -20.85 6.21 -6.88
N PRO A 82 -21.36 6.53 -5.67
CA PRO A 82 -20.87 7.66 -4.88
C PRO A 82 -19.39 7.55 -4.52
N TRP A 83 -18.91 6.31 -4.33
CA TRP A 83 -17.52 5.98 -4.06
C TRP A 83 -17.09 4.82 -4.97
N ILE A 84 -15.88 4.91 -5.51
CA ILE A 84 -15.25 3.86 -6.31
C ILE A 84 -13.93 3.41 -5.69
N CYS A 85 -13.48 2.21 -6.02
CA CYS A 85 -12.24 1.66 -5.46
C CYS A 85 -11.02 2.50 -5.91
N PRO A 86 -10.18 3.00 -4.97
CA PRO A 86 -9.07 3.89 -5.30
C PRO A 86 -7.86 3.16 -5.91
N VAL A 87 -7.79 1.84 -5.78
CA VAL A 87 -6.62 1.02 -6.15
C VAL A 87 -7.03 -0.33 -6.70
N ASP A 88 -6.13 -0.96 -7.45
CA ASP A 88 -6.20 -2.41 -7.73
C ASP A 88 -5.63 -3.18 -6.54
N GLY A 89 -6.38 -4.13 -6.00
CA GLY A 89 -5.91 -4.94 -4.88
C GLY A 89 -7.00 -5.81 -4.28
N SER A 90 -6.80 -6.20 -3.03
CA SER A 90 -7.76 -6.98 -2.24
C SER A 90 -8.14 -6.25 -0.96
N ILE A 91 -9.42 -6.28 -0.59
CA ILE A 91 -9.86 -5.80 0.72
C ILE A 91 -9.23 -6.68 1.80
N SER A 92 -8.44 -6.06 2.67
CA SER A 92 -7.88 -6.71 3.85
C SER A 92 -8.93 -6.75 4.96
N GLN A 93 -9.52 -5.60 5.28
CA GLN A 93 -10.60 -5.42 6.25
C GLN A 93 -11.44 -4.21 5.86
N TYR A 94 -12.70 -4.17 6.28
CA TYR A 94 -13.57 -3.01 6.19
C TYR A 94 -14.65 -3.11 7.28
N GLY A 95 -15.29 -2.00 7.61
CA GLY A 95 -16.40 -1.99 8.55
C GLY A 95 -16.50 -0.69 9.33
N HIS A 96 -17.19 -0.77 10.47
CA HIS A 96 -17.36 0.34 11.40
C HIS A 96 -16.13 0.51 12.28
N ILE A 97 -15.79 1.76 12.58
CA ILE A 97 -14.82 2.12 13.61
C ILE A 97 -15.62 2.17 14.91
N GLU A 98 -15.21 1.45 15.95
CA GLU A 98 -15.90 1.52 17.26
C GLU A 98 -15.17 2.51 18.15
N LYS A 99 -15.78 3.68 18.41
CA LYS A 99 -15.11 4.86 18.95
C LYS A 99 -13.91 5.22 18.08
N ASP A 100 -12.70 5.00 18.57
CA ASP A 100 -11.47 5.24 17.83
C ASP A 100 -10.80 3.94 17.33
N GLN A 101 -11.41 2.76 17.54
CA GLN A 101 -10.76 1.48 17.26
C GLN A 101 -11.05 0.95 15.85
N ILE A 102 -9.99 0.76 15.07
CA ILE A 102 -10.03 0.12 13.75
C ILE A 102 -9.55 -1.32 13.85
N PHE A 103 -10.34 -2.25 13.31
CA PHE A 103 -9.98 -3.67 13.26
C PHE A 103 -8.88 -3.95 12.22
N GLN A 104 -7.81 -4.62 12.64
CA GLN A 104 -6.68 -5.00 11.78
C GLN A 104 -6.80 -6.43 11.26
N ALA A 105 -6.78 -7.40 12.16
CA ALA A 105 -6.99 -8.83 11.95
C ALA A 105 -6.82 -9.58 13.28
N LYS A 106 -7.43 -10.76 13.43
CA LYS A 106 -7.22 -11.68 14.58
C LYS A 106 -7.29 -11.01 15.97
N GLY A 107 -8.25 -10.12 16.15
CA GLY A 107 -8.44 -9.42 17.43
C GLY A 107 -7.42 -8.31 17.70
N HIS A 108 -6.56 -7.98 16.74
CA HIS A 108 -5.75 -6.77 16.80
C HIS A 108 -6.54 -5.57 16.31
N TYR A 109 -6.47 -4.51 17.10
CA TYR A 109 -7.03 -3.20 16.80
C TYR A 109 -5.92 -2.16 16.90
N TYR A 110 -6.15 -1.00 16.28
CA TYR A 110 -5.34 0.20 16.45
C TYR A 110 -6.24 1.42 16.43
N SER A 111 -5.82 2.50 17.08
CA SER A 111 -6.65 3.70 17.14
C SER A 111 -6.53 4.57 15.89
N THR A 112 -7.60 5.28 15.54
CA THR A 112 -7.61 6.36 14.55
C THR A 112 -6.58 7.43 14.92
N THR A 113 -6.47 7.78 16.21
CA THR A 113 -5.44 8.70 16.72
C THR A 113 -4.04 8.23 16.37
N ALA A 114 -3.72 6.95 16.59
CA ALA A 114 -2.42 6.41 16.21
C ALA A 114 -2.27 6.43 14.68
N LEU A 115 -3.28 6.04 13.92
CA LEU A 115 -3.26 6.04 12.45
C LEU A 115 -2.97 7.43 11.87
N VAL A 116 -3.60 8.50 12.38
CA VAL A 116 -3.43 9.87 11.86
C VAL A 116 -2.21 10.61 12.43
N GLY A 117 -1.27 9.89 13.06
CA GLY A 117 0.00 10.45 13.53
C GLY A 117 -0.10 11.19 14.88
N GLY A 118 -1.07 10.83 15.72
CA GLY A 118 -1.27 11.41 17.05
C GLY A 118 -2.18 12.64 17.09
N ASP A 119 -2.72 13.07 15.94
CA ASP A 119 -3.62 14.22 15.85
C ASP A 119 -5.03 13.86 16.35
N LYS A 120 -5.31 14.13 17.63
CA LYS A 120 -6.59 13.83 18.26
C LYS A 120 -7.76 14.60 17.65
N ALA A 121 -7.54 15.84 17.21
CA ALA A 121 -8.61 16.67 16.65
C ALA A 121 -9.02 16.17 15.26
N LEU A 122 -8.07 15.70 14.47
CA LEU A 122 -8.36 15.01 13.22
C LEU A 122 -9.00 13.64 13.48
N ALA A 123 -8.49 12.87 14.43
CA ALA A 123 -9.00 11.54 14.76
C ALA A 123 -10.47 11.56 15.19
N ALA A 124 -10.88 12.57 15.95
CA ALA A 124 -12.27 12.74 16.40
C ALA A 124 -13.28 12.91 15.24
N GLN A 125 -12.82 13.32 14.05
CA GLN A 125 -13.70 13.42 12.87
C GLN A 125 -14.07 12.05 12.28
N PHE A 126 -13.34 11.00 12.67
CA PHE A 126 -13.54 9.62 12.21
C PHE A 126 -14.06 8.72 13.34
N GLU A 127 -14.40 9.28 14.51
CA GLU A 127 -15.00 8.52 15.60
C GLU A 127 -16.36 7.95 15.17
N ASP A 128 -16.58 6.66 15.44
CA ASP A 128 -17.77 5.93 14.99
C ASP A 128 -18.01 6.03 13.46
N GLY A 129 -16.93 6.18 12.69
CA GLY A 129 -16.95 6.25 11.23
C GLY A 129 -16.92 4.88 10.55
N GLU A 130 -16.62 4.88 9.25
CA GLU A 130 -16.39 3.67 8.45
C GLU A 130 -14.95 3.63 7.94
N PHE A 131 -14.40 2.43 7.77
CA PHE A 131 -13.07 2.24 7.21
C PHE A 131 -13.02 1.13 6.17
N ALA A 132 -12.06 1.23 5.25
CA ALA A 132 -11.66 0.17 4.36
C ALA A 132 -10.13 0.14 4.24
N THR A 133 -9.53 -1.02 4.50
CA THR A 133 -8.10 -1.28 4.31
C THR A 133 -7.92 -2.15 3.08
N ILE A 134 -7.23 -1.64 2.07
CA ILE A 134 -7.00 -2.34 0.80
C ILE A 134 -5.51 -2.66 0.66
N TYR A 135 -5.20 -3.92 0.39
CA TYR A 135 -3.85 -4.41 0.16
C TYR A 135 -3.54 -4.50 -1.33
N LEU A 136 -2.47 -3.82 -1.76
CA LEU A 136 -1.90 -3.95 -3.10
C LEU A 136 -0.77 -4.99 -3.03
N SER A 137 -0.96 -6.08 -3.77
CA SER A 137 0.07 -7.11 -3.91
C SER A 137 1.11 -6.68 -4.96
N PRO A 138 2.31 -7.28 -4.96
CA PRO A 138 3.39 -6.87 -5.88
C PRO A 138 3.02 -6.92 -7.38
N LYS A 139 1.99 -7.69 -7.77
CA LYS A 139 1.53 -7.76 -9.17
C LYS A 139 0.61 -6.62 -9.60
N ASP A 140 -0.02 -5.95 -8.63
CA ASP A 140 -1.10 -5.01 -8.91
C ASP A 140 -0.55 -3.70 -9.50
N TYR A 141 -1.45 -2.80 -9.86
CA TYR A 141 -1.12 -1.45 -10.33
C TYR A 141 -0.91 -0.53 -9.12
N HIS A 142 0.29 0.04 -8.99
CA HIS A 142 0.73 0.78 -7.80
C HIS A 142 0.60 2.30 -7.93
N ARG A 143 -0.49 2.79 -8.56
CA ARG A 143 -0.89 4.20 -8.41
C ARG A 143 -2.27 4.27 -7.77
N ILE A 144 -2.41 5.20 -6.84
CA ILE A 144 -3.63 5.42 -6.07
C ILE A 144 -4.42 6.55 -6.72
N HIS A 145 -5.71 6.34 -6.91
CA HIS A 145 -6.65 7.31 -7.45
C HIS A 145 -7.61 7.79 -6.35
N ILE A 146 -8.26 8.93 -6.60
CA ILE A 146 -9.26 9.46 -5.67
C ILE A 146 -10.58 8.65 -5.80
N PRO A 147 -11.21 8.23 -4.70
CA PRO A 147 -12.42 7.40 -4.75
C PRO A 147 -13.70 8.18 -5.08
N CYS A 148 -13.67 9.50 -4.98
CA CYS A 148 -14.77 10.42 -5.27
C CYS A 148 -14.21 11.84 -5.57
N ALA A 149 -15.05 12.79 -5.97
CA ALA A 149 -14.61 14.18 -6.06
C ALA A 149 -14.28 14.73 -4.67
N GLY A 150 -13.18 15.47 -4.53
CA GLY A 150 -12.83 16.11 -3.27
C GLY A 150 -11.65 17.07 -3.39
N ALA A 151 -11.56 17.99 -2.43
CA ALA A 151 -10.49 18.98 -2.33
C ALA A 151 -9.50 18.60 -1.23
N LEU A 152 -8.21 18.47 -1.58
CA LEU A 152 -7.15 18.17 -0.61
C LEU A 152 -7.03 19.33 0.39
N ARG A 153 -7.14 19.01 1.69
CA ARG A 153 -6.98 19.97 2.79
C ARG A 153 -5.65 19.86 3.49
N ARG A 154 -5.18 18.63 3.71
CA ARG A 154 -3.96 18.39 4.47
C ARG A 154 -3.27 17.11 4.03
N MET A 155 -1.95 17.13 4.09
CA MET A 155 -1.12 15.95 3.93
C MET A 155 -0.17 15.87 5.14
N ILE A 156 -0.12 14.70 5.78
CA ILE A 156 0.67 14.47 6.99
C ILE A 156 1.60 13.29 6.73
N TYR A 157 2.91 13.54 6.76
CA TYR A 157 3.90 12.48 6.76
C TYR A 157 4.12 11.98 8.19
N VAL A 158 4.00 10.68 8.40
CA VAL A 158 4.23 10.03 9.69
C VAL A 158 5.39 9.06 9.55
N PRO A 159 6.58 9.37 10.13
CA PRO A 159 7.70 8.45 10.11
C PRO A 159 7.37 7.21 10.94
N GLY A 160 7.96 6.07 10.58
CA GLY A 160 7.67 4.82 11.27
C GLY A 160 8.57 3.67 10.85
N ASP A 161 8.16 2.48 11.27
CA ASP A 161 8.81 1.22 10.90
C ASP A 161 8.53 0.86 9.42
N LEU A 162 9.25 -0.13 8.89
CA LEU A 162 9.09 -0.62 7.51
C LEU A 162 8.74 -2.11 7.47
N PHE A 163 7.83 -2.54 8.36
CA PHE A 163 7.36 -3.93 8.36
C PHE A 163 6.71 -4.26 7.01
N SER A 164 6.98 -5.45 6.48
CA SER A 164 6.26 -5.93 5.31
C SER A 164 4.77 -6.02 5.61
N VAL A 165 3.92 -5.52 4.72
CA VAL A 165 2.48 -5.68 4.83
C VAL A 165 2.07 -6.89 3.98
N ASN A 166 1.61 -7.95 4.64
CA ASN A 166 1.02 -9.13 4.03
C ASN A 166 0.06 -9.78 5.04
N PRO A 167 -0.76 -10.77 4.62
CA PRO A 167 -1.73 -11.37 5.54
C PRO A 167 -1.13 -11.99 6.81
N ALA A 168 0.12 -12.49 6.77
CA ALA A 168 0.76 -13.06 7.95
C ALA A 168 1.21 -11.96 8.94
N THR A 169 1.80 -10.87 8.46
CA THR A 169 2.22 -9.76 9.32
C THR A 169 1.04 -8.95 9.83
N ALA A 170 -0.01 -8.77 9.03
CA ALA A 170 -1.26 -8.13 9.48
C ALA A 170 -1.92 -8.90 10.63
N ARG A 171 -1.72 -10.22 10.71
CA ARG A 171 -2.21 -11.06 11.80
C ARG A 171 -1.27 -11.14 13.01
N GLY A 172 0.04 -11.00 12.80
CA GLY A 172 1.04 -11.24 13.85
C GLY A 172 1.76 -10.00 14.40
N VAL A 173 1.64 -8.83 13.75
CA VAL A 173 2.25 -7.57 14.20
C VAL A 173 1.16 -6.63 14.72
N PRO A 174 1.06 -6.40 16.03
CA PRO A 174 0.08 -5.47 16.59
C PRO A 174 0.29 -4.04 16.10
N GLY A 175 -0.78 -3.37 15.73
CA GLY A 175 -0.76 -1.98 15.27
C GLY A 175 0.11 -1.73 14.03
N LEU A 176 0.25 -2.73 13.15
CA LEU A 176 1.13 -2.72 11.98
C LEU A 176 1.01 -1.42 11.18
N PHE A 177 -0.23 -1.00 10.87
CA PHE A 177 -0.49 0.17 10.04
C PHE A 177 -0.21 1.49 10.75
N ALA A 178 -0.41 1.55 12.07
CA ALA A 178 -0.12 2.74 12.86
C ALA A 178 1.37 2.89 13.18
N ARG A 179 2.14 1.79 13.10
CA ARG A 179 3.59 1.76 13.33
C ARG A 179 4.41 2.05 12.09
N ASN A 180 3.93 1.61 10.92
CA ASN A 180 4.68 1.78 9.69
C ASN A 180 4.69 3.24 9.21
N GLU A 181 5.77 3.60 8.51
CA GLU A 181 5.88 4.86 7.78
C GLU A 181 4.71 5.00 6.79
N ARG A 182 4.11 6.19 6.76
CA ARG A 182 2.91 6.46 5.93
C ARG A 182 2.71 7.95 5.65
N VAL A 183 1.84 8.21 4.69
CA VAL A 183 1.30 9.54 4.38
C VAL A 183 -0.21 9.51 4.54
N VAL A 184 -0.75 10.44 5.31
CA VAL A 184 -2.19 10.64 5.51
C VAL A 184 -2.64 11.84 4.68
N CYS A 185 -3.66 11.66 3.85
CA CYS A 185 -4.25 12.72 3.03
C CYS A 185 -5.70 12.94 3.46
N VAL A 186 -6.05 14.19 3.79
CA VAL A 186 -7.39 14.59 4.25
C VAL A 186 -8.04 15.44 3.17
N PHE A 187 -9.28 15.11 2.81
CA PHE A 187 -10.05 15.76 1.75
C PHE A 187 -11.40 16.21 2.27
N ASP A 188 -11.94 17.28 1.69
CA ASP A 188 -13.37 17.60 1.76
C ASP A 188 -14.03 17.04 0.49
N SER A 189 -15.06 16.20 0.66
CA SER A 189 -15.82 15.54 -0.42
C SER A 189 -17.27 15.96 -0.44
#